data_AF-A0A954K2V7-F1
#
_entry.id   AF-A0A954K2V7-F1
#
_cell.length_a   1.000
_cell.length_b   1.000
_cell.length_c   1.000
_cell.angle_alpha   90.00
_cell.angle_beta   90.00
_cell.angle_gamma   90.00
#
_symmetry.space_group_name_H-M   'P 1'
#
loop_
_entity.id
_entity.type
_entity.pdbx_description
1 polymer ?
#
loop_
_entity_poly.entity_id
_entity_poly.type
_entity_poly.pdbx_seq_one_letter_code
_entity_poly.pdbx_strand_id
1 'polypeptide(L)'
;STEERVFQLRSFLILEVDETATQTAIEALLKLQRDDGGWSQLPEMTSDAYATGTVLVALLRSDQITADHRAVRQGIQYLLNTQQPDGSWHVTTRAKPFQTYFETGYPHSKDQFISVTASSWATVALLLTLPKDK
;
A
#
# COMPACT_ATOMS: atom_id res chain seq x y z
N SER A 1 -3.42 -9.64 -9.19
CA SER A 1 -2.26 -9.20 -8.36
C SER A 1 -2.76 -8.63 -7.03
N THR A 2 -1.89 -8.19 -6.11
CA THR A 2 -2.34 -7.44 -4.91
C THR A 2 -3.03 -6.13 -5.31
N GLU A 3 -2.45 -5.41 -6.27
CA GLU A 3 -3.01 -4.19 -6.84
C GLU A 3 -4.44 -4.37 -7.37
N GLU A 4 -4.70 -5.44 -8.11
CA GLU A 4 -6.03 -5.75 -8.64
C GLU A 4 -7.08 -5.90 -7.53
N ARG A 5 -6.72 -6.55 -6.42
CA ARG A 5 -7.61 -6.72 -5.26
C ARG A 5 -7.83 -5.40 -4.52
N VAL A 6 -6.80 -4.56 -4.43
CA VAL A 6 -6.92 -3.20 -3.90
C VAL A 6 -7.93 -2.39 -4.71
N PHE A 7 -7.80 -2.38 -6.04
CA PHE A 7 -8.70 -1.62 -6.90
C PHE A 7 -10.10 -2.22 -6.96
N GLN A 8 -10.25 -3.54 -6.80
CA GLN A 8 -11.56 -4.17 -6.61
C GLN A 8 -12.25 -3.64 -5.35
N LEU A 9 -11.58 -3.70 -4.18
CA LEU A 9 -12.14 -3.18 -2.93
C LEU A 9 -12.49 -1.69 -3.06
N ARG A 10 -11.59 -0.88 -3.61
CA ARG A 10 -11.85 0.55 -3.81
C ARG A 10 -13.07 0.79 -4.72
N SER A 11 -13.22 0.00 -5.78
CA SER A 11 -14.39 0.11 -6.67
C SER A 11 -15.67 -0.26 -5.95
N PHE A 12 -15.65 -1.29 -5.10
CA PHE A 12 -16.81 -1.68 -4.29
C PHE A 12 -17.23 -0.56 -3.32
N LEU A 13 -16.26 0.08 -2.67
CA LEU A 13 -16.53 1.22 -1.77
C LEU A 13 -17.11 2.43 -2.53
N ILE A 14 -16.60 2.74 -3.72
CA ILE A 14 -17.10 3.88 -4.54
C ILE A 14 -18.50 3.61 -5.08
N LEU A 15 -18.79 2.38 -5.46
CA LEU A 15 -20.07 1.97 -6.04
C LEU A 15 -21.10 1.55 -4.99
N GLU A 16 -20.74 1.60 -3.70
CA GLU A 16 -21.59 1.15 -2.59
C GLU A 16 -22.11 -0.28 -2.80
N VAL A 17 -21.23 -1.17 -3.27
CA VAL A 17 -21.54 -2.61 -3.42
C VAL A 17 -21.85 -3.19 -2.05
N ASP A 18 -22.68 -4.24 -2.02
CA ASP A 18 -23.15 -4.85 -0.79
C ASP A 18 -22.03 -5.21 0.20
N GLU A 19 -22.39 -5.20 1.49
CA GLU A 19 -21.45 -5.37 2.59
C GLU A 19 -20.72 -6.73 2.55
N THR A 20 -21.39 -7.78 2.08
CA THR A 20 -20.81 -9.14 2.03
C THR A 20 -19.68 -9.22 1.01
N ALA A 21 -19.89 -8.65 -0.18
CA ALA A 21 -18.85 -8.57 -1.21
C ALA A 21 -17.66 -7.72 -0.74
N THR A 22 -17.92 -6.61 -0.05
CA THR A 22 -16.88 -5.74 0.52
C THR A 22 -16.05 -6.45 1.60
N GLN A 23 -16.71 -7.14 2.55
CA GLN A 23 -16.03 -7.94 3.57
C GLN A 23 -15.17 -9.04 2.95
N THR A 24 -15.68 -9.73 1.92
CA THR A 24 -14.93 -10.77 1.19
C THR A 24 -13.67 -10.20 0.55
N ALA A 25 -13.74 -9.00 -0.03
CA ALA A 25 -12.58 -8.33 -0.63
C ALA A 25 -11.55 -7.89 0.43
N ILE A 26 -12.01 -7.40 1.59
CA ILE A 26 -11.16 -7.08 2.74
C ILE A 26 -10.41 -8.32 3.23
N GLU A 27 -11.11 -9.42 3.48
CA GLU A 27 -10.47 -10.67 3.91
C GLU A 27 -9.44 -11.19 2.92
N ALA A 28 -9.73 -11.06 1.63
CA ALA A 28 -8.80 -11.47 0.57
C ALA A 28 -7.50 -10.67 0.62
N LEU A 29 -7.53 -9.38 0.99
CA LEU A 29 -6.34 -8.57 1.19
C LEU A 29 -5.61 -8.94 2.50
N LEU A 30 -6.34 -9.14 3.60
CA LEU A 30 -5.75 -9.54 4.89
C LEU A 30 -4.99 -10.87 4.78
N LYS A 31 -5.51 -11.84 4.02
CA LYS A 31 -4.87 -13.14 3.78
C LYS A 31 -3.56 -13.07 2.97
N LEU A 32 -3.27 -11.94 2.33
CA LEU A 32 -2.03 -11.72 1.57
C LEU A 32 -0.91 -11.11 2.39
N GLN A 33 -1.15 -10.75 3.65
CA GLN A 33 -0.10 -10.18 4.50
C GLN A 33 1.01 -11.20 4.72
N ARG A 34 2.26 -10.75 4.64
CA ARG A 34 3.45 -11.58 4.86
C ARG A 34 3.90 -11.51 6.32
N ASP A 35 4.81 -12.41 6.71
CA ASP A 35 5.32 -12.51 8.08
C ASP A 35 6.05 -11.24 8.56
N ASP A 36 6.60 -10.44 7.64
CA ASP A 36 7.23 -9.15 7.92
C ASP A 36 6.22 -8.00 8.14
N GLY A 37 4.92 -8.29 8.04
CA GLY A 37 3.83 -7.33 8.18
C GLY A 37 3.48 -6.56 6.90
N GLY A 38 4.29 -6.68 5.85
CA GLY A 38 4.04 -6.03 4.57
C GLY A 38 3.19 -6.86 3.61
N TRP A 39 2.95 -6.28 2.44
CA TRP A 39 2.36 -6.93 1.28
C TRP A 39 3.32 -6.81 0.09
N SER A 40 3.29 -7.82 -0.79
CA SER A 40 4.04 -7.82 -2.05
C SER A 40 3.12 -7.48 -3.23
N GLN A 41 3.67 -6.91 -4.30
CA GLN A 41 2.90 -6.65 -5.53
C GLN A 41 2.39 -7.94 -6.20
N LEU A 42 3.25 -8.97 -6.22
CA LEU A 42 3.00 -10.28 -6.79
C LEU A 42 3.37 -11.38 -5.76
N PRO A 43 2.77 -12.59 -5.84
CA PRO A 43 3.00 -13.65 -4.86
C PRO A 43 4.46 -14.05 -4.66
N GLU A 44 5.24 -14.08 -5.74
CA GLU A 44 6.65 -14.47 -5.80
C GLU A 44 7.63 -13.40 -5.33
N MET A 45 7.15 -12.17 -5.09
CA MET A 45 7.97 -11.05 -4.64
C MET A 45 8.00 -10.94 -3.12
N THR A 46 8.99 -10.22 -2.60
CA THR A 46 9.02 -9.77 -1.20
C THR A 46 8.04 -8.62 -0.98
N SER A 47 7.75 -8.30 0.27
CA SER A 47 6.99 -7.11 0.61
C SER A 47 7.65 -5.85 0.05
N ASP A 48 6.83 -4.85 -0.30
CA ASP A 48 7.30 -3.53 -0.69
C ASP A 48 6.34 -2.43 -0.21
N ALA A 49 6.82 -1.19 -0.18
CA ALA A 49 6.04 -0.07 0.32
C ALA A 49 4.87 0.33 -0.59
N TYR A 50 4.93 0.02 -1.89
CA TYR A 50 3.85 0.31 -2.83
C TYR A 50 2.63 -0.57 -2.55
N ALA A 51 2.82 -1.90 -2.50
CA ALA A 51 1.76 -2.84 -2.17
C ALA A 51 1.27 -2.65 -0.73
N THR A 52 2.18 -2.47 0.23
CA THR A 52 1.80 -2.26 1.64
C THR A 52 0.98 -0.98 1.80
N GLY A 53 1.44 0.16 1.26
CA GLY A 53 0.73 1.43 1.37
C GLY A 53 -0.65 1.39 0.70
N THR A 54 -0.75 0.82 -0.51
CA THR A 54 -2.03 0.74 -1.23
C THR A 54 -3.05 -0.16 -0.51
N VAL A 55 -2.63 -1.30 0.04
CA VAL A 55 -3.49 -2.18 0.85
C VAL A 55 -3.95 -1.48 2.11
N LEU A 56 -3.04 -0.86 2.88
CA LEU A 56 -3.40 -0.17 4.12
C LEU A 56 -4.42 0.95 3.86
N VAL A 57 -4.24 1.76 2.81
CA VAL A 57 -5.20 2.81 2.48
C VAL A 57 -6.57 2.23 2.09
N ALA A 58 -6.62 1.14 1.33
CA ALA A 58 -7.88 0.52 0.95
C ALA A 58 -8.62 -0.09 2.16
N LEU A 59 -7.90 -0.74 3.07
CA LEU A 59 -8.46 -1.27 4.31
C LEU A 59 -8.98 -0.16 5.22
N LEU A 60 -8.18 0.88 5.46
CA LEU A 60 -8.56 1.99 6.34
C LEU A 60 -9.73 2.81 5.79
N ARG A 61 -9.83 2.97 4.47
CA ARG A 61 -10.95 3.68 3.84
C ARG A 61 -12.23 2.85 3.71
N SER A 62 -12.18 1.56 4.06
CA SER A 62 -13.40 0.74 4.10
C SER A 62 -14.30 1.07 5.30
N ASP A 63 -13.76 1.78 6.30
CA ASP A 63 -14.38 2.02 7.62
C ASP A 63 -14.77 0.73 8.39
N GLN A 64 -14.49 -0.46 7.85
CA GLN A 64 -14.71 -1.76 8.49
C GLN A 64 -13.46 -2.25 9.24
N ILE A 65 -12.28 -1.75 8.87
CA ILE A 65 -11.00 -2.08 9.51
C ILE A 65 -10.39 -0.81 10.10
N THR A 66 -10.17 -0.81 11.42
CA THR A 66 -9.61 0.34 12.14
C THR A 66 -8.08 0.31 12.19
N ALA A 67 -7.48 1.45 12.57
CA ALA A 67 -6.03 1.56 12.78
C ALA A 67 -5.48 0.62 13.87
N ASP A 68 -6.31 0.16 14.81
CA ASP A 68 -5.92 -0.77 15.86
C ASP A 68 -5.94 -2.24 15.43
N HIS A 69 -6.47 -2.54 14.25
CA HIS A 69 -6.45 -3.90 13.72
C HIS A 69 -5.01 -4.42 13.60
N ARG A 70 -4.75 -5.66 14.06
CA ARG A 70 -3.40 -6.25 14.13
C ARG A 70 -2.65 -6.15 12.80
N ALA A 71 -3.31 -6.51 11.70
CA ALA A 71 -2.72 -6.46 10.36
C ALA A 71 -2.31 -5.03 9.96
N VAL A 72 -3.14 -4.03 10.30
CA VAL A 72 -2.84 -2.61 10.02
C VAL A 72 -1.62 -2.16 10.81
N ARG A 73 -1.57 -2.45 12.12
CA ARG A 73 -0.41 -2.12 12.96
C ARG A 73 0.90 -2.73 12.45
N GLN A 74 0.86 -3.99 12.02
CA GLN A 74 2.02 -4.66 11.44
C GLN A 74 2.45 -4.03 10.10
N GLY A 75 1.49 -3.67 9.23
CA GLY A 75 1.79 -2.95 7.99
C GLY A 75 2.37 -1.55 8.21
N ILE A 76 1.86 -0.82 9.20
CA ILE A 76 2.41 0.48 9.60
C ILE A 76 3.83 0.32 10.13
N GLN A 77 4.08 -0.68 10.97
CA GLN A 77 5.43 -0.97 11.45
C GLN A 77 6.39 -1.33 10.30
N TYR A 78 5.92 -2.09 9.31
CA TYR A 78 6.69 -2.38 8.10
C TYR A 78 7.07 -1.08 7.37
N LEU A 79 6.12 -0.16 7.16
CA LEU A 79 6.41 1.12 6.52
C LEU A 79 7.43 1.95 7.33
N LEU A 80 7.25 2.06 8.65
CA LEU A 80 8.18 2.79 9.51
C LEU A 80 9.59 2.18 9.48
N ASN A 81 9.71 0.86 9.46
CA ASN A 81 10.99 0.15 9.43
C ASN A 81 11.71 0.25 8.07
N THR A 82 10.98 0.53 6.99
CA THR A 82 11.51 0.55 5.62
C THR A 82 11.64 1.95 5.04
N GLN A 83 11.26 2.98 5.80
CA GLN A 83 11.47 4.38 5.42
C GLN A 83 12.97 4.68 5.36
N GLN A 84 13.40 5.34 4.29
CA GLN A 84 14.77 5.81 4.10
C GLN A 84 15.04 7.06 4.94
N PRO A 85 16.32 7.39 5.23
CA PRO A 85 16.67 8.58 6.01
C PRO A 85 16.18 9.91 5.43
N ASP A 86 15.98 9.98 4.11
CA ASP A 86 15.41 11.14 3.41
C ASP A 86 13.87 11.21 3.46
N GLY A 87 13.23 10.24 4.13
CA GLY A 87 11.78 10.13 4.27
C GLY A 87 11.08 9.36 3.15
N SER A 88 11.80 8.96 2.09
CA SER A 88 11.24 8.20 0.97
C SER A 88 11.13 6.71 1.26
N TRP A 89 10.40 5.98 0.41
CA TRP A 89 10.40 4.53 0.35
C TRP A 89 10.88 4.07 -1.02
N HIS A 90 12.01 3.36 -1.04
CA HIS A 90 12.54 2.76 -2.27
C HIS A 90 11.75 1.50 -2.64
N VAL A 91 11.31 1.43 -3.89
CA VAL A 91 10.72 0.22 -4.47
C VAL A 91 11.39 -0.04 -5.80
N THR A 92 11.99 -1.21 -5.99
CA THR A 92 12.60 -1.58 -7.27
C THR A 92 11.54 -1.76 -8.35
N THR A 93 11.69 -1.09 -9.49
CA THR A 93 10.74 -1.20 -10.60
C THR A 93 10.84 -2.56 -11.29
N ARG A 94 9.68 -3.14 -11.60
CA ARG A 94 9.54 -4.33 -12.46
C ARG A 94 9.02 -4.00 -13.85
N ALA A 95 8.65 -2.74 -14.09
CA ALA A 95 8.10 -2.32 -15.37
C ALA A 95 9.22 -2.26 -16.43
N LYS A 96 8.93 -2.73 -17.64
CA LYS A 96 9.79 -2.48 -18.79
C LYS A 96 9.45 -1.09 -19.35
N PRO A 97 10.34 -0.11 -19.24
CA PRO A 97 10.04 1.24 -19.69
C PRO A 97 9.92 1.27 -21.21
N PHE A 98 8.86 1.92 -21.72
CA PHE A 98 8.73 2.28 -23.13
C PHE A 98 9.16 3.72 -23.40
N GLN A 99 9.17 4.57 -22.37
CA GLN A 99 9.69 5.93 -22.40
C GLN A 99 11.19 5.94 -22.16
N THR A 100 11.90 6.86 -22.83
CA THR A 100 13.31 7.13 -22.53
C THR A 100 13.43 7.63 -21.10
N TYR A 101 14.40 7.07 -20.37
CA TYR A 101 14.70 7.50 -19.01
C TYR A 101 15.08 8.98 -18.94
N PHE A 102 14.61 9.66 -17.92
CA PHE A 102 15.06 11.00 -17.52
C PHE A 102 14.97 11.14 -16.00
N GLU A 103 15.81 11.98 -15.42
CA GLU A 103 15.81 12.28 -13.98
C GLU A 103 14.68 13.25 -13.64
N THR A 104 13.91 12.96 -12.58
CA THR A 104 12.85 13.85 -12.06
C THR A 104 13.31 14.70 -10.87
N GLY A 105 14.48 14.39 -10.31
CA GLY A 105 14.97 14.95 -9.04
C GLY A 105 14.48 14.19 -7.80
N TYR A 106 13.60 13.20 -7.96
CA TYR A 106 13.27 12.24 -6.90
C TYR A 106 14.40 11.19 -6.77
N PRO A 107 14.73 10.70 -5.55
CA PRO A 107 15.75 9.68 -5.37
C PRO A 107 15.42 8.36 -6.09
N HIS A 108 16.38 7.42 -6.08
CA HIS A 108 16.25 6.04 -6.58
C HIS A 108 16.38 5.84 -8.10
N SER A 109 16.92 6.81 -8.84
CA SER A 109 17.28 6.68 -10.27
C SER A 109 16.15 6.06 -11.12
N LYS A 110 16.39 4.92 -11.79
CA LYS A 110 15.37 4.22 -12.61
C LYS A 110 14.11 3.82 -11.84
N ASP A 111 14.20 3.72 -10.52
CA ASP A 111 13.10 3.32 -9.64
C ASP A 111 12.31 4.53 -9.10
N GLN A 112 12.69 5.76 -9.46
CA GLN A 112 12.12 6.99 -8.93
C GLN A 112 10.58 7.06 -9.08
N PHE A 113 10.03 6.61 -10.21
CA PHE A 113 8.59 6.72 -10.48
C PHE A 113 7.74 5.80 -9.61
N ILE A 114 8.17 4.57 -9.38
CA ILE A 114 7.45 3.67 -8.47
C ILE A 114 7.70 4.07 -7.02
N SER A 115 8.90 4.57 -6.69
CA SER A 115 9.27 4.99 -5.33
C SER A 115 8.54 6.26 -4.88
N VAL A 116 8.32 7.24 -5.78
CA VAL A 116 7.48 8.41 -5.47
C VAL A 116 6.03 8.00 -5.21
N THR A 117 5.53 7.04 -5.98
CA THR A 117 4.17 6.51 -5.80
C THR A 117 4.05 5.72 -4.49
N ALA A 118 5.04 4.88 -4.19
CA ALA A 118 5.13 4.14 -2.93
C ALA A 118 5.15 5.07 -1.72
N SER A 119 5.98 6.12 -1.77
CA SER A 119 6.08 7.12 -0.71
C SER A 119 4.79 7.90 -0.52
N SER A 120 4.08 8.20 -1.61
CA SER A 120 2.77 8.86 -1.56
C SER A 120 1.74 7.99 -0.84
N TRP A 121 1.64 6.70 -1.21
CA TRP A 121 0.73 5.76 -0.56
C TRP A 121 1.10 5.49 0.89
N ALA A 122 2.39 5.31 1.20
CA ALA A 122 2.87 5.13 2.56
C ALA A 122 2.53 6.34 3.44
N THR A 123 2.74 7.56 2.93
CA THR A 123 2.36 8.80 3.63
C THR A 123 0.86 8.85 3.92
N VAL A 124 0.02 8.55 2.92
CA VAL A 124 -1.45 8.54 3.13
C VAL A 124 -1.85 7.46 4.14
N ALA A 125 -1.24 6.27 4.09
CA ALA A 125 -1.50 5.21 5.07
C ALA A 125 -1.17 5.66 6.50
N LEU A 126 -0.01 6.29 6.71
CA LEU A 126 0.40 6.83 8.00
C LEU A 126 -0.53 7.97 8.48
N LEU A 127 -0.98 8.84 7.59
CA LEU A 127 -1.92 9.91 7.94
C LEU A 127 -3.28 9.37 8.40
N LEU A 128 -3.77 8.30 7.75
CA LEU A 128 -5.06 7.68 8.09
C LEU A 128 -5.07 6.96 9.45
N THR A 129 -3.90 6.73 10.06
CA THR A 129 -3.81 6.12 11.39
C THR A 129 -3.60 7.14 12.51
N LEU A 130 -3.47 8.43 12.18
CA LEU A 130 -3.44 9.47 13.19
C LEU A 130 -4.78 9.54 13.94
N PRO A 131 -4.77 9.89 15.23
CA PRO A 131 -5.99 10.16 15.97
C PRO A 131 -6.80 11.24 15.24
N LYS A 132 -8.11 11.03 15.08
CA LYS A 132 -9.00 12.12 14.67
C LYS A 132 -9.02 13.14 15.81
N ASP A 133 -8.76 14.41 15.51
CA ASP A 133 -8.88 15.49 16.49
C ASP A 133 -10.26 15.42 17.16
N LYS A 134 -10.28 15.57 18.48
CA LYS A 134 -11.50 15.47 19.31
C LYS A 134 -12.40 16.68 19.18
#